data_AF-A0A1G1XWZ5-F1
#
_entry.id   AF-A0A1G1XWZ5-F1
#
_cell.length_a   1.000
_cell.length_b   1.000
_cell.length_c   1.000
_cell.angle_alpha   90.00
_cell.angle_beta   90.00
_cell.angle_gamma   90.00
#
_symmetry.space_group_name_H-M   'P 1'
#
loop_
_entity.id
_entity.type
_entity.pdbx_description
1 polymer ?
#
loop_
_entity_poly.entity_id
_entity_poly.type
_entity_poly.pdbx_seq_one_letter_code
_entity_poly.pdbx_strand_id
1 'polypeptide(L)'
;MPAGTKIGYGNTFTAKRSMTITVLPVGYWEGYDRHLSNRGIVLIKNKKCPVVGRICMNLMMVDVSNVRSVKAGENVILIGQEGREAITAEDLAEKIGTINYEVVTRINPVLSRVVVK
;
A
#
# COMPACT_ATOMS: atom_id res chain seq x y z
N MET A 1 5.57 -0.69 -16.89
CA MET A 1 6.83 -1.43 -16.68
C MET A 1 6.73 -2.75 -17.43
N PRO A 2 7.70 -3.09 -18.30
CA PRO A 2 7.73 -4.38 -18.99
C PRO A 2 7.85 -5.58 -18.03
N ALA A 3 7.60 -6.79 -18.54
CA ALA A 3 7.91 -8.02 -17.81
C ALA A 3 9.42 -8.12 -17.54
N GLY A 4 9.80 -8.70 -16.40
CA GLY A 4 11.20 -8.83 -15.97
C GLY A 4 11.78 -7.60 -15.24
N THR A 5 11.07 -6.45 -15.23
CA THR A 5 11.50 -5.29 -14.45
C THR A 5 11.50 -5.60 -12.95
N LYS A 6 12.62 -5.30 -12.27
CA LYS A 6 12.77 -5.44 -10.82
C LYS A 6 12.29 -4.17 -10.12
N ILE A 7 11.62 -4.30 -8.97
CA ILE A 7 11.00 -3.18 -8.26
C ILE A 7 11.49 -3.10 -6.81
N GLY A 8 11.91 -1.89 -6.42
CA GLY A 8 12.30 -1.54 -5.04
C GLY A 8 13.66 -2.05 -4.60
N TYR A 9 14.03 -1.73 -3.35
CA TYR A 9 15.32 -2.09 -2.79
C TYR A 9 15.56 -3.60 -2.74
N GLY A 10 16.79 -4.00 -3.07
CA GLY A 10 17.19 -5.41 -3.05
C GLY A 10 16.49 -6.26 -4.10
N ASN A 11 15.76 -5.65 -5.05
CA ASN A 11 15.09 -6.34 -6.16
C ASN A 11 14.19 -7.50 -5.70
N THR A 12 13.48 -7.30 -4.58
CA THR A 12 12.64 -8.35 -3.96
C THR A 12 11.39 -8.71 -4.75
N PHE A 13 11.06 -7.93 -5.78
CA PHE A 13 9.95 -8.20 -6.69
C PHE A 13 10.42 -8.08 -8.15
N THR A 14 9.96 -9.02 -8.98
CA THR A 14 10.18 -9.00 -10.43
C THR A 14 8.82 -9.06 -11.13
N ALA A 15 8.56 -8.11 -12.03
CA ALA A 15 7.31 -8.03 -12.78
C ALA A 15 7.11 -9.29 -13.63
N LYS A 16 6.04 -10.04 -13.37
CA LYS A 16 5.71 -11.29 -14.09
C LYS A 16 5.08 -11.05 -15.46
N ARG A 17 4.59 -9.85 -15.70
CA ARG A 17 3.91 -9.39 -16.91
C ARG A 17 4.16 -7.91 -17.10
N SER A 18 3.74 -7.34 -18.22
CA SER A 18 3.65 -5.88 -18.34
C SER A 18 2.71 -5.35 -17.24
N MET A 19 3.21 -4.42 -16.44
CA MET A 19 2.56 -3.91 -15.23
C MET A 19 2.51 -2.38 -15.23
N THR A 20 1.38 -1.83 -14.80
CA THR A 20 1.25 -0.40 -14.47
C THR A 20 1.47 -0.25 -12.97
N ILE A 21 2.49 0.54 -12.60
CA ILE A 21 2.89 0.75 -11.22
C ILE A 21 2.60 2.20 -10.86
N THR A 22 1.97 2.43 -9.71
CA THR A 22 1.90 3.75 -9.09
C THR A 22 2.86 3.82 -7.91
N VAL A 23 3.32 5.04 -7.59
CA VAL A 23 4.15 5.32 -6.43
C VAL A 23 3.31 6.12 -5.46
N LEU A 24 3.21 5.63 -4.22
CA LEU A 24 2.51 6.31 -3.15
C LEU A 24 3.51 7.00 -2.24
N PRO A 25 3.29 8.28 -1.84
CA PRO A 25 4.17 9.03 -0.93
C PRO A 25 3.93 8.61 0.53
N VAL A 26 3.94 7.30 0.78
CA VAL A 26 3.77 6.68 2.10
C VAL A 26 4.71 5.49 2.19
N GLY A 27 5.43 5.38 3.29
CA GLY A 27 6.30 4.27 3.63
C GLY A 27 6.28 3.98 5.14
N TYR A 28 7.35 3.37 5.62
CA TYR A 28 7.43 2.97 7.02
C TYR A 28 7.64 4.14 7.99
N TRP A 29 8.08 5.32 7.52
CA TRP A 29 8.14 6.53 8.35
C TRP A 29 6.73 7.02 8.71
N GLU A 30 5.81 6.99 7.76
CA GLU A 30 4.41 7.36 7.95
C GLU A 30 3.62 6.33 8.78
N GLY A 31 4.21 5.15 9.01
CA GLY A 31 3.65 4.09 9.85
C GLY A 31 3.19 2.84 9.10
N TYR A 32 3.36 2.79 7.77
CA TYR A 32 2.99 1.61 6.98
C TYR A 32 4.10 0.55 7.07
N ASP A 33 3.85 -0.50 7.86
CA ASP A 33 4.91 -1.41 8.33
C ASP A 33 5.72 -2.05 7.19
N ARG A 34 7.04 -2.05 7.34
CA ARG A 34 7.95 -2.56 6.31
C ARG A 34 7.77 -4.05 6.02
N HIS A 35 7.25 -4.85 6.96
CA HIS A 35 6.93 -6.26 6.74
C HIS A 35 5.74 -6.48 5.79
N LEU A 36 4.98 -5.43 5.46
CA LEU A 36 3.97 -5.47 4.39
C LEU A 36 4.59 -5.44 2.99
N SER A 37 5.91 -5.37 2.86
CA SER A 37 6.61 -5.50 1.57
C SER A 37 6.18 -6.79 0.85
N ASN A 38 5.67 -6.68 -0.38
CA ASN A 38 5.10 -7.79 -1.18
C ASN A 38 3.88 -8.51 -0.57
N ARG A 39 3.30 -8.02 0.53
CA ARG A 39 2.18 -8.67 1.24
C ARG A 39 0.99 -7.73 1.50
N GLY A 40 1.28 -6.44 1.57
CA GLY A 40 0.32 -5.37 1.77
C GLY A 40 -0.58 -5.14 0.56
N ILE A 41 -1.72 -4.54 0.82
CA ILE A 41 -2.74 -4.21 -0.17
C ILE A 41 -3.22 -2.80 0.16
N VAL A 42 -3.60 -2.04 -0.86
CA VAL A 42 -4.32 -0.76 -0.73
C VAL A 42 -5.58 -0.80 -1.59
N LEU A 43 -6.54 0.10 -1.34
CA LEU A 43 -7.69 0.29 -2.22
C LEU A 43 -7.51 1.53 -3.10
N ILE A 44 -7.73 1.36 -4.39
CA ILE A 44 -7.76 2.45 -5.38
C ILE A 44 -8.96 2.19 -6.29
N LYS A 45 -9.92 3.12 -6.34
CA LYS A 45 -11.15 3.00 -7.16
C LYS A 45 -11.93 1.71 -6.90
N ASN A 46 -12.17 1.38 -5.64
CA ASN A 46 -12.86 0.17 -5.17
C ASN A 46 -12.17 -1.14 -5.61
N LYS A 47 -10.85 -1.12 -5.80
CA LYS A 47 -10.06 -2.30 -6.18
C LYS A 47 -8.86 -2.48 -5.25
N LYS A 48 -8.69 -3.71 -4.77
CA LYS A 48 -7.50 -4.16 -4.06
C LYS A 48 -6.29 -4.15 -4.99
N CYS A 49 -5.29 -3.35 -4.65
CA CYS A 49 -4.05 -3.17 -5.39
C CYS A 49 -2.88 -3.62 -4.51
N PRO A 50 -2.08 -4.63 -4.91
CA PRO A 50 -1.02 -5.16 -4.06
C PRO A 50 0.20 -4.22 -4.03
N VAL A 51 0.82 -4.13 -2.87
CA VAL A 51 2.15 -3.50 -2.70
C VAL A 51 3.20 -4.43 -3.29
N VAL A 52 4.07 -3.91 -4.16
CA VAL A 52 5.10 -4.66 -4.87
C VAL A 52 6.49 -4.08 -4.60
N GLY A 53 7.44 -4.95 -4.28
CA GLY A 53 8.77 -4.56 -3.83
C GLY A 53 8.81 -4.21 -2.34
N ARG A 54 9.99 -3.74 -1.90
CA ARG A 54 10.17 -3.28 -0.52
C ARG A 54 9.53 -1.91 -0.34
N ILE A 55 8.82 -1.75 0.77
CA ILE A 55 8.40 -0.43 1.27
C ILE A 55 9.64 0.36 1.67
N CYS A 56 9.78 1.56 1.12
CA CYS A 56 10.85 2.51 1.42
C CYS A 56 10.46 3.38 2.62
N MET A 57 11.34 4.31 3.02
CA MET A 57 11.08 5.18 4.16
C MET A 57 9.81 5.99 3.98
N ASN A 58 9.64 6.64 2.82
CA ASN A 58 8.53 7.57 2.55
C ASN A 58 7.73 7.23 1.29
N LEU A 59 8.01 6.07 0.68
CA LEU A 59 7.46 5.71 -0.63
C LEU A 59 7.17 4.21 -0.69
N MET A 60 6.14 3.84 -1.44
CA MET A 60 5.88 2.44 -1.81
C MET A 60 5.34 2.32 -3.23
N MET A 61 5.57 1.16 -3.84
CA MET A 61 5.11 0.84 -5.18
C MET A 61 3.90 -0.08 -5.12
N VAL A 62 2.88 0.20 -5.93
CA VAL A 62 1.62 -0.54 -5.95
C VAL A 62 1.28 -0.92 -7.39
N ASP A 63 0.92 -2.19 -7.61
CA ASP A 63 0.42 -2.67 -8.91
C ASP A 63 -1.03 -2.21 -9.11
N VAL A 64 -1.24 -1.35 -10.12
CA VAL A 64 -2.56 -0.85 -10.53
C VAL A 64 -2.94 -1.33 -11.93
N SER A 65 -2.29 -2.37 -12.45
CA SER A 65 -2.55 -2.90 -13.80
C SER A 65 -4.02 -3.30 -14.02
N ASN A 66 -4.74 -3.67 -12.95
CA ASN A 66 -6.14 -4.09 -13.01
C ASN A 66 -7.14 -2.94 -12.74
N VAL A 67 -6.65 -1.71 -12.54
CA VAL A 67 -7.47 -0.52 -12.29
C VAL A 67 -7.46 0.37 -13.52
N ARG A 68 -8.64 0.63 -14.09
CA ARG A 68 -8.76 1.46 -15.29
C ARG A 68 -8.55 2.94 -14.93
N SER A 69 -7.79 3.63 -15.77
CA SER A 69 -7.66 5.09 -15.77
C SER A 69 -7.27 5.69 -14.41
N VAL A 70 -6.29 5.10 -13.71
CA VAL A 70 -5.68 5.72 -12.52
C VAL A 70 -4.90 6.96 -12.93
N LYS A 71 -5.09 8.07 -12.20
CA LYS A 71 -4.42 9.35 -12.41
C LYS A 71 -3.66 9.76 -11.15
N ALA A 72 -2.72 10.70 -11.29
CA ALA A 72 -2.12 11.35 -10.13
C ALA A 72 -3.19 12.12 -9.34
N GLY A 73 -3.10 12.09 -8.00
CA GLY A 73 -4.06 12.72 -7.11
C GLY A 73 -5.32 11.90 -6.81
N GLU A 74 -5.44 10.68 -7.32
CA GLU A 74 -6.50 9.75 -6.92
C GLU A 74 -6.36 9.37 -5.44
N ASN A 75 -7.50 9.26 -4.75
CA ASN A 75 -7.54 8.83 -3.36
C ASN A 75 -7.11 7.35 -3.26
N VAL A 76 -6.35 7.06 -2.21
CA VAL A 76 -5.90 5.70 -1.89
C VAL A 76 -6.19 5.41 -0.43
N ILE A 77 -6.85 4.28 -0.17
CA ILE A 77 -7.18 3.85 1.19
C ILE A 77 -6.21 2.76 1.60
N LEU A 78 -5.44 3.03 2.66
CA LEU A 78 -4.48 2.08 3.25
C LEU A 78 -5.16 1.24 4.34
N ILE A 79 -6.05 1.86 5.12
CA ILE A 79 -6.91 1.24 6.13
C ILE A 79 -8.28 1.91 6.01
N GLY A 80 -9.35 1.14 5.84
CA GLY A 80 -10.71 1.64 5.68
C GLY A 80 -11.51 0.85 4.65
N GLN A 81 -12.60 1.43 4.19
CA GLN A 81 -13.54 0.80 3.26
C GLN A 81 -13.80 1.70 2.06
N GLU A 82 -13.86 1.10 0.88
CA GLU A 82 -14.31 1.72 -0.37
C GLU A 82 -15.33 0.79 -1.03
N GLY A 83 -16.59 1.21 -1.08
CA GLY A 83 -17.67 0.40 -1.64
C GLY A 83 -17.83 -0.93 -0.89
N ARG A 84 -17.56 -2.04 -1.58
CA ARG A 84 -17.63 -3.40 -1.01
C ARG A 84 -16.28 -3.95 -0.54
N GLU A 85 -15.19 -3.26 -0.84
CA GLU A 85 -13.85 -3.68 -0.43
C GLU A 85 -13.45 -2.96 0.85
N ALA A 86 -12.81 -3.68 1.76
CA ALA A 86 -12.26 -3.12 2.98
C ALA A 86 -10.85 -3.69 3.23
N ILE A 87 -10.06 -2.89 3.94
CA ILE A 87 -8.78 -3.26 4.53
C ILE A 87 -8.81 -2.79 5.97
N THR A 88 -8.94 -3.71 6.90
CA THR A 88 -8.95 -3.41 8.32
C THR A 88 -7.53 -3.38 8.88
N ALA A 89 -7.35 -2.78 10.05
CA ALA A 89 -6.08 -2.87 10.77
C ALA A 89 -5.75 -4.33 11.15
N GLU A 90 -6.77 -5.17 11.38
CA GLU A 90 -6.61 -6.60 11.65
C GLU A 90 -6.03 -7.33 10.45
N ASP A 91 -6.55 -7.08 9.24
CA ASP A 91 -6.04 -7.70 8.00
C ASP A 91 -4.53 -7.41 7.79
N LEU A 92 -4.09 -6.20 8.16
CA LEU A 92 -2.67 -5.83 8.09
C LEU A 92 -1.86 -6.49 9.21
N ALA A 93 -2.42 -6.55 10.41
CA ALA A 93 -1.78 -7.14 11.58
C ALA A 93 -1.50 -8.63 11.38
N GLU A 94 -2.49 -9.40 10.89
CA GLU A 94 -2.34 -10.81 10.55
C GLU A 94 -1.21 -11.05 9.53
N LYS A 95 -1.06 -10.16 8.54
CA LYS A 95 0.00 -10.26 7.53
C LYS A 95 1.38 -10.06 8.12
N ILE A 96 1.54 -9.32 9.21
CA ILE A 96 2.85 -9.02 9.79
C ILE A 96 3.09 -9.70 11.14
N GLY A 97 2.13 -10.52 11.62
CA GLY A 97 2.25 -11.29 12.85
C GLY A 97 2.17 -10.42 14.10
N THR A 98 1.25 -9.44 14.12
CA THR A 98 0.97 -8.59 15.28
C THR A 98 -0.54 -8.41 15.50
N ILE A 99 -0.96 -7.46 16.32
CA ILE A 99 -2.34 -7.08 16.61
C ILE A 99 -2.70 -5.74 15.98
N ASN A 100 -4.00 -5.51 15.73
CA ASN A 100 -4.50 -4.26 15.14
C ASN A 100 -4.06 -2.98 15.88
N TYR A 101 -3.93 -3.01 17.20
CA TYR A 101 -3.48 -1.87 18.00
C TYR A 101 -2.07 -1.42 17.63
N GLU A 102 -1.14 -2.34 17.37
CA GLU A 102 0.21 -1.99 16.91
C GLU A 102 0.19 -1.36 15.51
N VAL A 103 -0.71 -1.79 14.63
CA VAL A 103 -0.86 -1.20 13.29
C VAL A 103 -1.30 0.26 13.39
N VAL A 104 -2.35 0.56 14.17
CA VAL A 104 -2.87 1.93 14.25
C VAL A 104 -1.98 2.86 15.07
N THR A 105 -1.29 2.35 16.09
CA THR A 105 -0.37 3.17 16.91
C THR A 105 0.93 3.53 16.18
N ARG A 106 1.30 2.78 15.14
CA ARG A 106 2.42 3.12 14.25
C ARG A 106 2.15 4.30 13.32
N ILE A 107 0.89 4.70 13.13
CA ILE A 107 0.54 5.85 12.29
C ILE A 107 1.19 7.10 12.88
N ASN A 108 2.14 7.66 12.13
CA ASN A 108 3.03 8.68 12.65
C ASN A 108 2.22 9.92 13.10
N PRO A 109 2.42 10.41 14.34
CA PRO A 109 1.65 11.55 14.86
C PRO A 109 1.86 12.86 14.10
N VAL A 110 2.91 12.98 13.28
CA VAL A 110 3.14 14.14 12.39
C VAL A 110 2.14 14.20 11.24
N LEU A 111 1.49 13.08 10.89
CA LEU A 111 0.47 13.07 9.85
C LEU A 111 -0.76 13.87 10.28
N SER A 112 -1.30 14.68 9.37
CA SER A 112 -2.48 15.49 9.61
C SER A 112 -3.69 14.61 9.93
N ARG A 113 -4.37 14.93 11.03
CA ARG A 113 -5.61 14.27 11.44
C ARG A 113 -6.79 15.21 11.18
N VAL A 114 -7.71 14.78 10.33
CA VAL A 114 -8.93 15.53 10.01
C VAL A 114 -10.10 14.81 10.64
N VAL A 115 -10.85 15.49 11.51
CA VAL A 115 -12.07 14.95 12.11
C VAL A 115 -13.21 15.09 11.10
N VAL A 116 -13.77 13.97 10.68
CA VAL A 116 -14.92 13.91 9.76
C VAL A 116 -16.20 13.73 10.60
N LYS A 117 -17.26 14.45 10.26
CA LYS A 117 -18.58 14.36 10.92
C LYS A 117 -19.49 13.38 10.19
#